data_AF-A0A419DEX1-F1
#
_entry.id   AF-A0A419DEX1-F1
#
_cell.length_a   1.000
_cell.length_b   1.000
_cell.length_c   1.000
_cell.angle_alpha   90.00
_cell.angle_beta   90.00
_cell.angle_gamma   90.00
#
_symmetry.space_group_name_H-M   'P 1'
#
loop_
_entity.id
_entity.type
_entity.pdbx_description
1 polymer ?
#
loop_
_entity_poly.entity_id
_entity_poly.type
_entity_poly.pdbx_seq_one_letter_code
_entity_poly.pdbx_strand_id
1 'polypeptide(L)'
;MTVPVVSIVGRSESGKTTLIEKLVPELRKRGYRVGTIKHAQEVEFVPGKDSEHHLSAGSEITAVATAGRIVAIKPAKEPTFNEAVNLLGNELDIILCEGFKQSDTPKLEVHRKGHGTLLEGLTSLVAIISDEPLDTKVRQFSFNDIKPIADLLEKGFIKPQGNGLDLYVNGNKVHLTLFPRQFINDVVLAMTASLKDVEPVRTLALYLKKPDRGRDTGE
;
A
#
# COMPACT_ATOMS: atom_id res chain seq x y z
N MET A 1 -5.04 10.30 -3.22
CA MET A 1 -4.85 8.96 -3.79
C MET A 1 -4.66 7.92 -2.70
N THR A 2 -5.47 6.87 -2.70
CA THR A 2 -5.15 5.62 -2.03
C THR A 2 -4.12 4.93 -2.90
N VAL A 3 -2.90 4.82 -2.39
CA VAL A 3 -1.82 4.08 -3.03
C VAL A 3 -2.35 2.75 -3.59
N PRO A 4 -2.10 2.42 -4.86
CA PRO A 4 -2.54 1.15 -5.41
C PRO A 4 -1.86 0.01 -4.64
N VAL A 5 -2.64 -0.98 -4.26
CA VAL A 5 -2.14 -2.18 -3.59
C VAL A 5 -2.37 -3.37 -4.50
N VAL A 6 -1.34 -4.17 -4.71
CA VAL A 6 -1.43 -5.42 -5.47
C VAL A 6 -0.98 -6.57 -4.59
N SER A 7 -1.87 -7.55 -4.40
CA SER A 7 -1.62 -8.73 -3.60
C SER A 7 -0.90 -9.81 -4.39
N ILE A 8 0.24 -10.26 -3.88
CA ILE A 8 0.98 -11.43 -4.35
C ILE A 8 0.54 -12.62 -3.50
N VAL A 9 -0.22 -13.52 -4.12
CA VAL A 9 -0.85 -14.68 -3.48
C VAL A 9 -0.30 -15.96 -4.07
N GLY A 10 -0.58 -17.09 -3.43
CA GLY A 10 -0.08 -18.40 -3.83
C GLY A 10 0.01 -19.33 -2.64
N ARG A 11 0.32 -20.60 -2.89
CA ARG A 11 0.59 -21.58 -1.83
C ARG A 11 1.91 -21.28 -1.12
N SER A 12 2.17 -21.93 0.02
CA SER A 12 3.46 -21.82 0.70
C SER A 12 4.58 -22.24 -0.25
N GLU A 13 5.75 -21.61 -0.13
CA GLU A 13 6.95 -21.93 -0.92
C GLU A 13 6.85 -21.80 -2.45
N SER A 14 5.74 -21.27 -2.98
CA SER A 14 5.55 -20.98 -4.41
C SER A 14 6.51 -19.94 -5.00
N GLY A 15 7.20 -19.15 -4.17
CA GLY A 15 8.13 -18.10 -4.61
C GLY A 15 7.59 -16.67 -4.58
N LYS A 16 6.51 -16.40 -3.82
CA LYS A 16 5.93 -15.05 -3.64
C LYS A 16 6.97 -14.01 -3.19
N THR A 17 7.72 -14.32 -2.13
CA THR A 17 8.75 -13.42 -1.59
C THR A 17 9.82 -13.14 -2.64
N THR A 18 10.30 -14.17 -3.35
CA THR A 18 11.27 -14.01 -4.45
C THR A 18 10.75 -13.14 -5.59
N LEU A 19 9.45 -13.22 -5.91
CA LEU A 19 8.85 -12.34 -6.91
C LEU A 19 8.86 -10.87 -6.44
N ILE A 20 8.50 -10.61 -5.18
CA ILE A 20 8.53 -9.27 -4.59
C ILE A 20 9.97 -8.71 -4.56
N GLU A 21 10.94 -9.51 -4.12
CA GLU A 21 12.37 -9.14 -4.07
C GLU A 21 12.93 -8.73 -5.44
N LYS A 22 12.37 -9.27 -6.54
CA LYS A 22 12.74 -8.90 -7.91
C LYS A 22 11.94 -7.70 -8.44
N LEU A 23 10.65 -7.58 -8.09
CA LEU A 23 9.80 -6.48 -8.55
C LEU A 23 10.13 -5.14 -7.89
N VAL A 24 10.44 -5.14 -6.59
CA VAL A 24 10.80 -3.93 -5.84
C VAL A 24 11.95 -3.17 -6.49
N PRO A 25 13.13 -3.77 -6.78
CA PRO A 25 14.22 -3.06 -7.42
C PRO A 25 13.90 -2.63 -8.86
N GLU A 26 13.15 -3.42 -9.64
CA GLU A 26 12.74 -3.04 -11.00
C GLU A 26 11.82 -1.81 -10.98
N LEU A 27 10.82 -1.76 -10.09
CA LEU A 27 9.93 -0.61 -9.95
C LEU A 27 10.65 0.62 -9.39
N ARG A 28 11.57 0.45 -8.42
CA ARG A 28 12.42 1.54 -7.93
C ARG A 28 13.34 2.11 -9.02
N LYS A 29 13.90 1.25 -9.87
CA LYS A 29 14.71 1.68 -11.02
C LYS A 29 13.92 2.56 -12.00
N ARG A 30 12.60 2.36 -12.08
CA ARG A 30 11.68 3.20 -12.88
C ARG A 30 11.26 4.51 -12.19
N GLY A 31 11.74 4.75 -10.97
CA GLY A 31 11.49 5.98 -10.22
C GLY A 31 10.29 5.92 -9.27
N TYR A 32 9.70 4.75 -9.03
CA TYR A 32 8.57 4.59 -8.12
C TYR A 32 9.00 4.34 -6.67
N ARG A 33 8.23 4.92 -5.74
CA ARG A 33 8.26 4.64 -4.31
C ARG A 33 7.41 3.41 -4.04
N VAL A 34 8.03 2.33 -3.59
CA VAL A 34 7.40 1.02 -3.43
C VAL A 34 7.37 0.65 -1.95
N GLY A 35 6.19 0.36 -1.42
CA GLY A 35 6.02 -0.26 -0.10
C GLY A 35 5.76 -1.76 -0.20
N THR A 36 6.00 -2.48 0.88
CA THR A 36 5.69 -3.91 0.98
C THR A 36 4.96 -4.22 2.27
N ILE A 37 3.94 -5.06 2.19
CA ILE A 37 3.25 -5.64 3.35
C ILE A 37 3.42 -7.14 3.29
N LYS A 38 3.73 -7.79 4.42
CA LYS A 38 3.68 -9.24 4.55
C LYS A 38 2.61 -9.62 5.56
N HIS A 39 1.59 -10.33 5.12
CA HIS A 39 0.58 -10.93 6.00
C HIS A 39 1.05 -12.34 6.38
N ALA A 40 1.61 -12.46 7.59
CA ALA A 40 2.08 -13.72 8.16
C ALA A 40 1.37 -13.98 9.48
N GLN A 41 1.24 -15.26 9.84
CA GLN A 41 0.65 -15.67 11.12
C GLN A 41 1.57 -15.36 12.30
N GLU A 42 2.88 -15.49 12.12
CA GLU A 42 3.89 -15.19 13.13
C GLU A 42 5.04 -14.40 12.51
N VAL A 43 5.48 -13.37 13.22
CA VAL A 43 6.74 -12.65 12.97
C VAL A 43 7.37 -12.41 14.33
N GLU A 44 8.58 -12.91 14.55
CA GLU A 44 9.36 -12.47 15.70
C GLU A 44 9.86 -11.05 15.43
N PHE A 45 9.22 -10.09 16.10
CA PHE A 45 9.71 -8.73 16.19
C PHE A 45 9.99 -8.45 17.67
N VAL A 46 11.25 -8.26 18.05
CA VAL A 46 11.64 -7.95 19.43
C VAL A 46 11.73 -6.43 19.57
N PRO A 47 10.79 -5.76 20.26
CA PRO A 47 10.88 -4.34 20.53
C PRO A 47 12.06 -4.05 21.47
N GLY A 48 12.60 -2.83 21.41
CA GLY A 48 13.56 -2.37 22.43
C GLY A 48 12.85 -2.05 23.75
N LYS A 49 13.57 -2.18 24.87
CA LYS A 49 13.06 -1.97 26.25
C LYS A 49 12.23 -0.68 26.42
N ASP A 50 12.73 0.45 25.91
CA ASP A 50 12.04 1.74 26.10
C ASP A 50 10.77 1.87 25.24
N SER A 51 10.72 1.22 24.07
CA SER A 51 9.53 1.22 23.22
C SER A 51 8.37 0.42 23.83
N GLU A 52 8.66 -0.66 24.57
CA GLU A 52 7.65 -1.42 25.32
C GLU A 52 7.06 -0.62 26.48
N HIS A 53 7.88 0.20 27.13
CA HIS A 53 7.41 1.07 28.21
C HIS A 53 6.41 2.12 27.69
N HIS A 54 6.63 2.69 26.49
CA HIS A 54 5.69 3.64 25.90
C HIS A 54 4.33 2.99 25.57
N LEU A 55 4.33 1.78 25.03
CA LEU A 55 3.11 1.01 24.77
C LEU A 55 2.39 0.65 26.07
N SER A 56 3.14 0.18 27.08
CA SER A 56 2.60 -0.16 28.41
C SER A 56 2.02 1.06 29.14
N ALA A 57 2.54 2.26 28.85
CA ALA A 57 2.00 3.52 29.36
C ALA A 57 0.70 3.97 28.66
N GLY A 58 0.25 3.24 27.63
CA GLY A 58 -1.02 3.48 26.93
C GLY A 58 -0.87 4.15 25.56
N SER A 59 0.33 4.21 24.98
CA SER A 59 0.49 4.68 23.60
C SER A 59 -0.16 3.71 22.62
N GLU A 60 -1.06 4.19 21.75
CA GLU A 60 -1.69 3.36 20.70
C GLU A 60 -0.69 2.89 19.63
N ILE A 61 0.33 3.71 19.36
CA ILE A 61 1.43 3.42 18.42
C ILE A 61 2.70 3.99 19.05
N THR A 62 3.80 3.24 18.97
CA THR A 62 5.14 3.75 19.32
C THR A 62 6.05 3.71 18.11
N ALA A 63 6.94 4.68 17.97
CA ALA A 63 7.93 4.70 16.90
C ALA A 63 9.33 4.98 17.47
N VAL A 64 10.32 4.25 16.97
CA VAL A 64 11.73 4.47 17.25
C VAL A 64 12.39 4.99 15.98
N ALA A 65 12.91 6.21 16.04
CA ALA A 65 13.65 6.83 14.95
C ALA A 65 15.15 6.77 15.23
N THR A 66 15.93 6.31 14.26
CA THR A 66 17.39 6.25 14.29
C THR A 66 17.95 6.95 13.05
N ALA A 67 19.27 7.16 12.99
CA ALA A 67 19.93 7.82 11.87
C ALA A 67 19.71 7.17 10.48
N GLY A 68 19.14 5.96 10.40
CA GLY A 68 18.92 5.27 9.12
C GLY A 68 17.58 4.54 8.96
N ARG A 69 16.70 4.56 9.96
CA ARG A 69 15.39 3.87 9.90
C ARG A 69 14.44 4.35 10.98
N ILE A 70 13.16 4.24 10.66
CA ILE A 70 12.06 4.36 11.60
C ILE A 70 11.42 2.98 11.74
N VAL A 71 11.18 2.56 12.97
CA VAL A 71 10.41 1.37 13.31
C VAL A 71 9.16 1.83 14.01
N ALA A 72 7.99 1.48 13.49
CA ALA A 72 6.71 1.74 14.15
C ALA A 72 6.07 0.42 14.60
N ILE A 73 5.51 0.41 15.80
CA ILE A 73 4.78 -0.73 16.37
C ILE A 73 3.39 -0.23 16.74
N LYS A 74 2.38 -0.82 16.11
CA LYS A 74 0.96 -0.65 16.43
C LYS A 74 0.42 -2.00 16.89
N PRO A 75 0.20 -2.21 18.20
CA PRO A 75 -0.45 -3.43 18.68
C PRO A 75 -1.83 -3.59 18.05
N ALA A 76 -2.13 -4.78 17.55
CA ALA A 76 -3.45 -5.15 17.03
C ALA A 76 -3.69 -6.63 17.33
N LYS A 77 -4.93 -6.98 17.73
CA LYS A 77 -5.31 -8.38 17.95
C LYS A 77 -5.33 -9.15 16.62
N GLU A 78 -5.91 -8.53 15.60
CA GLU A 78 -5.91 -9.00 14.22
C GLU A 78 -5.80 -7.77 13.30
N PRO A 79 -4.63 -7.48 12.73
CA PRO A 79 -4.45 -6.29 11.90
C PRO A 79 -5.27 -6.42 10.60
N THR A 80 -6.13 -5.44 10.34
CA THR A 80 -6.87 -5.40 9.08
C THR A 80 -5.98 -4.96 7.92
N PHE A 81 -6.37 -5.30 6.69
CA PHE A 81 -5.69 -4.85 5.48
C PHE A 81 -5.53 -3.31 5.45
N ASN A 82 -6.61 -2.59 5.74
CA ASN A 82 -6.61 -1.13 5.72
C ASN A 82 -5.70 -0.53 6.79
N GLU A 83 -5.61 -1.13 7.97
CA GLU A 83 -4.69 -0.65 9.01
C GLU A 83 -3.23 -0.82 8.60
N ALA A 84 -2.87 -1.96 8.00
CA ALA A 84 -1.52 -2.20 7.51
C ALA A 84 -1.15 -1.19 6.41
N VAL A 85 -2.04 -0.98 5.43
CA VAL A 85 -1.83 0.02 4.36
C VAL A 85 -1.68 1.43 4.91
N ASN A 86 -2.56 1.83 5.84
CA ASN A 86 -2.53 3.17 6.42
C ASN A 86 -1.25 3.44 7.23
N LEU A 87 -0.61 2.41 7.79
CA LEU A 87 0.64 2.53 8.54
C LEU A 87 1.84 2.87 7.64
N LEU A 88 1.82 2.48 6.36
CA LEU A 88 2.92 2.73 5.41
C LEU A 88 2.96 4.15 4.84
N GLY A 89 1.91 4.95 5.03
CA GLY A 89 1.82 6.32 4.52
C GLY A 89 1.34 6.42 3.07
N ASN A 90 1.06 7.65 2.65
CA ASN A 90 0.46 7.96 1.35
C ASN A 90 1.50 8.44 0.32
N GLU A 91 2.78 8.52 0.69
CA GLU A 91 3.87 8.88 -0.23
C GLU A 91 4.31 7.73 -1.15
N LEU A 92 3.65 6.58 -1.12
CA LEU A 92 4.00 5.44 -1.96
C LEU A 92 3.24 5.50 -3.29
N ASP A 93 3.90 5.08 -4.36
CA ASP A 93 3.29 4.99 -5.69
C ASP A 93 2.66 3.60 -5.92
N ILE A 94 3.08 2.59 -5.16
CA ILE A 94 2.48 1.24 -5.11
C ILE A 94 2.86 0.50 -3.82
N ILE A 95 1.96 -0.35 -3.32
CA ILE A 95 2.26 -1.35 -2.28
C ILE A 95 2.14 -2.75 -2.88
N LEU A 96 3.18 -3.57 -2.69
CA LEU A 96 3.16 -5.00 -2.99
C LEU A 96 2.87 -5.77 -1.70
N CYS A 97 1.77 -6.51 -1.70
CA CYS A 97 1.30 -7.19 -0.50
C CYS A 97 1.47 -8.70 -0.62
N GLU A 98 2.39 -9.30 0.14
CA GLU A 98 2.45 -10.76 0.25
C GLU A 98 1.30 -11.25 1.14
N GLY A 99 0.30 -11.89 0.55
CA GLY A 99 -0.87 -12.39 1.26
C GLY A 99 -2.13 -11.55 1.08
N PHE A 100 -2.94 -11.43 2.13
CA PHE A 100 -4.31 -10.87 2.09
C PHE A 100 -5.18 -11.44 0.94
N LYS A 101 -5.20 -12.78 0.83
CA LYS A 101 -5.90 -13.51 -0.24
C LYS A 101 -7.40 -13.19 -0.36
N GLN A 102 -8.02 -12.76 0.74
CA GLN A 102 -9.43 -12.40 0.84
C GLN A 102 -9.71 -10.91 0.65
N SER A 103 -8.69 -10.08 0.43
CA SER A 103 -8.91 -8.65 0.13
C SER A 103 -9.45 -8.47 -1.29
N ASP A 104 -10.11 -7.35 -1.59
CA ASP A 104 -10.61 -7.05 -2.96
C ASP A 104 -9.54 -6.49 -3.91
N THR A 105 -8.29 -6.44 -3.45
CA THR A 105 -7.18 -5.91 -4.25
C THR A 105 -6.92 -6.75 -5.51
N PRO A 106 -6.39 -6.14 -6.59
CA PRO A 106 -5.86 -6.88 -7.73
C PRO A 106 -4.80 -7.88 -7.28
N LYS A 107 -4.84 -9.10 -7.83
CA LYS A 107 -3.96 -10.20 -7.39
C LYS A 107 -3.08 -10.72 -8.50
N LEU A 108 -1.83 -11.02 -8.14
CA LEU A 108 -0.93 -11.87 -8.89
C LEU A 108 -0.81 -13.19 -8.14
N GLU A 109 -1.24 -14.28 -8.74
CA GLU A 109 -1.07 -15.60 -8.16
C GLU A 109 0.26 -16.21 -8.59
N VAL A 110 1.06 -16.64 -7.63
CA VAL A 110 2.29 -17.38 -7.86
C VAL A 110 2.00 -18.86 -7.70
N HIS A 111 2.15 -19.58 -8.81
CA HIS A 111 1.99 -21.03 -8.90
C HIS A 111 3.33 -21.67 -9.27
N ARG A 112 3.68 -22.76 -8.60
CA ARG A 112 4.88 -23.53 -8.91
C ARG A 112 4.50 -24.99 -9.11
N LYS A 113 5.07 -25.61 -10.14
CA LYS A 113 4.90 -27.04 -10.39
C LYS A 113 5.22 -27.85 -9.14
N GLY A 114 4.36 -28.82 -8.84
CA GLY A 114 4.48 -29.68 -7.66
C GLY A 114 4.09 -29.04 -6.33
N HIS A 115 3.65 -27.76 -6.30
CA HIS A 115 3.24 -27.08 -5.06
C HIS A 115 1.70 -27.01 -4.91
N GLY A 116 0.96 -27.86 -5.61
CA GLY A 116 -0.51 -27.96 -5.57
C GLY A 116 -1.21 -27.35 -6.78
N THR A 117 -2.51 -27.14 -6.68
CA THR A 117 -3.32 -26.44 -7.71
C THR A 117 -3.37 -24.94 -7.47
N LEU A 118 -3.86 -24.18 -8.45
CA LEU A 118 -4.24 -22.78 -8.25
C LEU A 118 -5.21 -22.61 -7.08
N LEU A 119 -5.16 -21.45 -6.45
CA LEU A 119 -6.05 -21.05 -5.38
C LEU A 119 -7.46 -20.83 -5.93
N GLU A 120 -8.44 -21.42 -5.26
CA GLU A 120 -9.84 -21.27 -5.60
C GLU A 120 -10.43 -20.00 -4.97
N GLY A 121 -11.46 -19.44 -5.60
CA GLY A 121 -12.24 -18.32 -5.04
C GLY A 121 -11.52 -16.97 -5.01
N LEU A 122 -10.37 -16.83 -5.68
CA LEU A 122 -9.71 -15.53 -5.79
C LEU A 122 -10.57 -14.54 -6.59
N THR A 123 -10.94 -13.45 -5.95
CA THR A 123 -11.50 -12.27 -6.63
C THR A 123 -10.38 -11.44 -7.25
N SER A 124 -10.66 -10.71 -8.33
CA SER A 124 -9.74 -9.73 -8.91
C SER A 124 -8.36 -10.31 -9.33
N LEU A 125 -8.31 -11.57 -9.78
CA LEU A 125 -7.07 -12.18 -10.30
C LEU A 125 -6.67 -11.55 -11.64
N VAL A 126 -5.48 -10.96 -11.69
CA VAL A 126 -4.98 -10.21 -12.85
C VAL A 126 -4.08 -11.07 -13.73
N ALA A 127 -3.18 -11.84 -13.10
CA ALA A 127 -2.26 -12.72 -13.80
C ALA A 127 -1.73 -13.82 -12.87
N ILE A 128 -1.18 -14.86 -13.49
CA ILE A 128 -0.51 -15.98 -12.83
C ILE A 128 0.97 -15.96 -13.20
N ILE A 129 1.85 -16.17 -12.22
CA ILE A 129 3.28 -16.36 -12.40
C ILE A 129 3.57 -17.84 -12.19
N SER A 130 4.11 -18.52 -13.20
CA SER A 130 4.38 -19.95 -13.13
C SER A 130 5.62 -20.42 -13.88
N ASP A 131 6.13 -21.58 -13.51
CA ASP A 131 7.19 -22.34 -14.18
C ASP A 131 6.65 -23.47 -15.08
N GLU A 132 5.33 -23.60 -15.18
CA GLU A 132 4.66 -24.50 -16.12
C GLU A 132 3.49 -23.81 -16.83
N PRO A 133 3.14 -24.24 -18.06
CA PRO A 133 1.93 -23.76 -18.71
C PRO A 133 0.69 -24.28 -17.99
N LEU A 134 -0.29 -23.40 -17.76
CA LEU A 134 -1.56 -23.73 -17.12
C LEU A 134 -2.71 -23.59 -18.11
N ASP A 135 -3.67 -24.52 -18.04
CA ASP A 135 -4.89 -24.46 -18.85
C ASP A 135 -5.88 -23.46 -18.25
N THR A 136 -5.67 -22.19 -18.56
CA THR A 136 -6.51 -21.08 -18.09
C THR A 136 -6.44 -19.90 -19.06
N LYS A 137 -7.54 -19.13 -19.10
CA LYS A 137 -7.63 -17.89 -19.89
C LYS A 137 -6.97 -16.70 -19.21
N VAL A 138 -6.57 -16.85 -17.93
CA VAL A 138 -5.87 -15.80 -17.18
C VAL A 138 -4.49 -15.58 -17.78
N ARG A 139 -4.05 -14.32 -17.83
CA ARG A 139 -2.72 -13.96 -18.31
C ARG A 139 -1.64 -14.67 -17.49
N GLN A 140 -0.65 -15.24 -18.15
CA GLN A 140 0.45 -15.97 -17.51
C GLN A 140 1.80 -15.29 -17.77
N PHE A 141 2.70 -15.38 -16.80
CA PHE A 141 4.09 -14.94 -16.88
C PHE A 141 5.03 -15.99 -16.30
N SER A 142 6.28 -16.02 -16.74
CA SER A 142 7.33 -16.77 -16.08
C SER A 142 7.92 -15.99 -14.89
N PHE A 143 8.62 -16.68 -14.00
CA PHE A 143 9.39 -16.06 -12.91
C PHE A 143 10.53 -15.12 -13.39
N ASN A 144 10.86 -15.15 -14.68
CA ASN A 144 11.90 -14.30 -15.28
C ASN A 144 11.31 -13.05 -15.96
N ASP A 145 9.99 -12.97 -16.12
CA ASP A 145 9.31 -11.87 -16.80
C ASP A 145 9.12 -10.64 -15.89
N ILE A 146 10.14 -10.29 -15.11
CA ILE A 146 10.08 -9.19 -14.13
C ILE A 146 9.73 -7.86 -14.80
N LYS A 147 10.32 -7.56 -15.96
CA LYS A 147 10.02 -6.33 -16.71
C LYS A 147 8.57 -6.33 -17.25
N PRO A 148 8.09 -7.39 -17.95
CA PRO A 148 6.67 -7.47 -18.32
C PRO A 148 5.69 -7.38 -17.15
N ILE A 149 6.01 -8.00 -16.01
CA ILE A 149 5.16 -7.91 -14.80
C ILE A 149 5.17 -6.48 -14.26
N ALA A 150 6.33 -5.83 -14.19
CA ALA A 150 6.42 -4.42 -13.79
C ALA A 150 5.67 -3.49 -14.75
N ASP A 151 5.70 -3.76 -16.07
CA ASP A 151 4.91 -3.00 -17.06
C ASP A 151 3.41 -3.14 -16.82
N LEU A 152 2.95 -4.35 -16.47
CA LEU A 152 1.56 -4.60 -16.09
C LEU A 152 1.17 -3.78 -14.86
N LEU A 153 2.02 -3.80 -13.82
CA LEU A 153 1.76 -3.04 -12.60
C LEU A 153 1.72 -1.52 -12.87
N GLU A 154 2.69 -1.04 -13.62
CA GLU A 154 2.85 0.37 -13.96
C GLU A 154 1.65 0.90 -14.76
N LYS A 155 1.29 0.23 -15.86
CA LYS A 155 0.20 0.65 -16.74
C LYS A 155 -1.17 0.40 -16.14
N GLY A 156 -1.30 -0.66 -15.34
CA GLY A 156 -2.58 -1.09 -14.78
C GLY A 156 -2.97 -0.36 -13.49
N PHE A 157 -2.00 0.01 -12.65
CA PHE A 157 -2.30 0.49 -11.29
C PHE A 157 -1.59 1.78 -10.90
N ILE A 158 -0.37 2.05 -11.41
CA ILE A 158 0.39 3.25 -11.03
C ILE A 158 -0.01 4.45 -11.89
N LYS A 159 0.14 4.36 -13.22
CA LYS A 159 -0.15 5.46 -14.15
C LYS A 159 -1.62 5.89 -14.21
N PRO A 160 -2.62 4.99 -14.14
CA PRO A 160 -4.03 5.39 -14.15
C PRO A 160 -4.42 6.28 -12.96
N GLN A 161 -3.62 6.30 -11.89
CA GLN A 161 -3.89 7.14 -10.73
C GLN A 161 -3.39 8.58 -10.87
N GLY A 162 -2.73 8.98 -11.95
CA GLY A 162 -2.02 10.27 -12.09
C GLY A 162 -2.79 11.56 -11.71
N ASN A 163 -4.11 11.53 -11.52
CA ASN A 163 -4.94 12.66 -11.07
C ASN A 163 -5.95 12.25 -9.96
N GLY A 164 -5.48 11.76 -8.80
CA GLY A 164 -6.37 11.29 -7.74
C GLY A 164 -6.42 12.13 -6.46
N LEU A 165 -7.47 12.95 -6.33
CA LEU A 165 -7.83 13.56 -5.05
C LEU A 165 -8.52 12.53 -4.15
N ASP A 166 -7.95 12.30 -2.97
CA ASP A 166 -8.63 11.56 -1.90
C ASP A 166 -8.92 12.53 -0.76
N LEU A 167 -10.18 12.55 -0.32
CA LEU A 167 -10.61 13.35 0.82
C LEU A 167 -10.97 12.42 1.97
N TYR A 168 -10.49 12.74 3.16
CA TYR A 168 -10.83 12.04 4.40
C TYR A 168 -11.46 13.02 5.38
N VAL A 169 -12.55 12.60 6.04
CA VAL A 169 -13.21 13.35 7.12
C VAL A 169 -13.26 12.46 8.35
N ASN A 170 -12.62 12.89 9.44
CA ASN A 170 -12.47 12.11 10.67
C ASN A 170 -11.90 10.71 10.41
N GLY A 171 -10.91 10.59 9.52
CA GLY A 171 -10.30 9.33 9.12
C GLY A 171 -11.10 8.50 8.11
N ASN A 172 -12.34 8.88 7.78
CA ASN A 172 -13.17 8.15 6.81
C ASN A 172 -13.03 8.74 5.41
N LYS A 173 -12.77 7.90 4.41
CA LYS A 173 -12.67 8.32 3.01
C LYS A 173 -14.03 8.79 2.50
N VAL A 174 -14.07 10.00 1.94
CA VAL A 174 -15.26 10.59 1.31
C VAL A 174 -15.18 10.40 -0.19
N HIS A 175 -16.22 9.79 -0.78
CA HIS A 175 -16.34 9.71 -2.22
C HIS A 175 -16.82 11.06 -2.78
N LEU A 176 -16.02 11.65 -3.67
CA LEU A 176 -16.35 12.90 -4.34
C LEU A 176 -16.90 12.61 -5.73
N THR A 177 -18.00 13.27 -6.08
CA THR A 177 -18.48 13.35 -7.47
C THR A 177 -17.49 14.16 -8.32
N LEU A 178 -17.66 14.13 -9.65
CA LEU A 178 -16.69 14.73 -10.59
C LEU A 178 -16.44 16.22 -10.31
N PHE A 179 -17.51 17.01 -10.11
CA PHE A 179 -17.39 18.45 -9.95
C PHE A 179 -16.61 18.87 -8.67
N PRO A 180 -16.98 18.44 -7.45
CA PRO A 180 -16.20 18.77 -6.25
C PRO A 180 -14.76 18.28 -6.33
N ARG A 181 -14.54 17.12 -6.94
CA ARG A 181 -13.20 16.56 -7.13
C ARG A 181 -12.34 17.46 -8.00
N GLN A 182 -12.87 17.89 -9.15
CA GLN A 182 -12.16 18.73 -10.09
C GLN A 182 -11.90 20.13 -9.50
N PHE A 183 -12.92 20.73 -8.88
CA PHE A 183 -12.78 22.03 -8.22
C PHE A 183 -11.68 22.04 -7.16
N ILE A 184 -11.69 21.07 -6.24
CA ILE A 184 -10.66 21.00 -5.19
C ILE A 184 -9.28 20.78 -5.82
N ASN A 185 -9.17 19.88 -6.80
CA ASN A 185 -7.92 19.59 -7.46
C ASN A 185 -7.32 20.83 -8.12
N ASP A 186 -8.12 21.59 -8.87
CA ASP A 186 -7.65 22.77 -9.60
C ASP A 186 -7.22 23.89 -8.64
N VAL A 187 -7.99 24.13 -7.57
CA VAL A 187 -7.64 25.12 -6.53
C VAL A 187 -6.34 24.73 -5.84
N VAL A 188 -6.22 23.46 -5.43
CA VAL A 188 -5.03 22.97 -4.72
C VAL A 188 -3.80 23.03 -5.61
N LEU A 189 -3.91 22.67 -6.89
CA LEU A 189 -2.81 22.78 -7.85
C LEU A 189 -2.40 24.25 -8.05
N ALA A 190 -3.35 25.16 -8.18
CA ALA A 190 -3.07 26.60 -8.27
C ALA A 190 -2.32 27.12 -7.03
N MET A 191 -2.72 26.69 -5.82
CA MET A 191 -2.00 27.02 -4.58
C MET A 191 -0.56 26.51 -4.63
N THR A 192 -0.34 25.26 -5.06
CA THR A 192 1.02 24.70 -5.14
C THR A 192 1.91 25.41 -6.15
N ALA A 193 1.36 25.89 -7.27
CA ALA A 193 2.11 26.65 -8.27
C ALA A 193 2.60 28.01 -7.73
N SER A 194 1.98 28.53 -6.67
CA SER A 194 2.38 29.80 -6.04
C SER A 194 3.43 29.65 -4.93
N LEU A 195 3.76 28.42 -4.54
CA LEU A 195 4.74 28.16 -3.48
C LEU A 195 6.15 28.52 -3.95
N LYS A 196 6.85 29.29 -3.11
CA LYS A 196 8.28 29.59 -3.27
C LYS A 196 9.10 28.64 -2.40
N ASP A 197 10.33 28.40 -2.79
CA ASP A 197 11.31 27.62 -2.02
C ASP A 197 10.91 26.15 -1.75
N VAL A 198 10.11 25.57 -2.66
CA VAL A 198 9.78 24.13 -2.66
C VAL A 198 10.20 23.47 -3.97
N GLU A 199 10.61 22.21 -3.90
CA GLU A 199 10.85 21.39 -5.08
C GLU A 199 9.56 21.23 -5.91
N PRO A 200 9.68 20.87 -7.22
CA PRO A 200 8.51 20.57 -8.05
C PRO A 200 7.55 19.60 -7.34
N VAL A 201 6.34 20.08 -7.08
CA VAL A 201 5.35 19.35 -6.29
C VAL A 201 4.89 18.10 -7.03
N ARG A 202 5.36 16.94 -6.57
CA ARG A 202 4.92 15.61 -7.06
C ARG A 202 3.77 15.05 -6.23
N THR A 203 3.74 15.38 -4.94
CA THR A 203 2.70 14.98 -3.99
C THR A 203 2.43 16.13 -3.03
N LEU A 204 1.16 16.29 -2.63
CA LEU A 204 0.74 17.26 -1.62
C LEU A 204 -0.15 16.58 -0.58
N ALA A 205 0.10 16.84 0.70
CA ALA A 205 -0.78 16.49 1.81
C ALA A 205 -1.22 17.77 2.53
N LEU A 206 -2.53 17.92 2.75
CA LEU A 206 -3.11 19.02 3.51
C LEU A 206 -3.74 18.46 4.78
N TYR A 207 -3.30 18.95 5.94
CA TYR A 207 -3.86 18.59 7.24
C TYR A 207 -4.65 19.78 7.78
N LEU A 208 -5.93 19.55 8.08
CA LEU A 208 -6.81 20.58 8.62
C LEU A 208 -7.43 20.07 9.92
N LYS A 209 -7.01 20.67 11.04
CA LYS A 209 -7.60 20.43 12.36
C LYS A 209 -8.57 21.56 12.65
N LYS A 210 -9.82 21.22 12.98
CA LYS A 210 -10.77 22.22 13.46
C LYS A 210 -10.24 22.77 14.81
N PRO A 211 -10.17 24.10 15.02
CA PRO A 211 -9.88 24.64 16.34
C PRO A 211 -10.94 24.12 17.32
N ASP A 212 -10.54 23.70 18.51
CA ASP A 212 -11.49 23.37 19.57
C ASP A 212 -12.36 24.60 19.81
N ARG A 213 -13.64 24.53 19.43
CA ARG A 213 -14.62 25.43 20.03
C ARG A 213 -14.74 24.89 21.44
N GLY A 214 -14.11 25.58 22.40
CA GLY A 214 -14.27 25.28 23.82
C GLY A 214 -15.72 24.99 24.10
N ARG A 215 -15.97 23.96 24.93
CA ARG A 215 -17.31 23.67 25.44
C ARG A 215 -17.92 25.01 25.85
N ASP A 216 -18.94 25.47 25.13
CA ASP A 216 -19.90 26.38 25.70
C ASP A 216 -20.47 25.61 26.89
N THR A 217 -19.91 25.88 28.06
CA THR A 217 -20.58 25.64 29.33
C THR A 217 -21.71 26.65 29.36
N GLY A 218 -22.76 26.36 28.59
CA GLY A 218 -24.07 26.97 28.77
C GLY A 218 -24.61 26.45 30.09
N GLU A 219 -24.78 27.39 31.01
CA GLU A 219 -25.49 27.27 32.29
C GLU A 219 -26.86 26.60 32.15
#